data_AF-A0A535LZH5-F1
#
_entry.id   AF-A0A535LZH5-F1
#
_cell.length_a   1.000
_cell.length_b   1.000
_cell.length_c   1.000
_cell.angle_alpha   90.00
_cell.angle_beta   90.00
_cell.angle_gamma   90.00
#
_symmetry.space_group_name_H-M   'P 1'
#
loop_
_entity.id
_entity.type
_entity.pdbx_description
1 polymer ?
#
loop_
_entity_poly.entity_id
_entity_poly.type
_entity_poly.pdbx_seq_one_letter_code
_entity_poly.pdbx_strand_id
1 'polypeptide(L)'
;MSTTTNQLQRRHISRWILLPLRLFLGITFMYAGLQKLTDPQFFNPTAHGYIGKQIAAFATGSPLHNFLVQVAVPHATFFGILVSYGELAIGIGTILGL
;
A
#
# COMPACT_ATOMS: atom_id res chain seq x y z
N MET A 1 23.70 16.16 44.34
CA MET A 1 24.57 16.35 43.15
C MET A 1 24.48 15.07 42.33
N SER A 2 23.44 14.96 41.50
CA SER A 2 23.08 13.72 40.79
C SER A 2 22.23 14.08 39.55
N THR A 3 22.90 14.41 38.46
CA THR A 3 22.29 14.82 37.18
C THR A 3 23.05 14.13 36.04
N THR A 4 22.95 12.81 35.93
CA THR A 4 23.71 12.05 34.92
C THR A 4 23.04 10.75 34.47
N THR A 5 21.79 10.80 34.00
CA THR A 5 21.16 9.60 33.37
C THR A 5 20.26 9.90 32.17
N ASN A 6 20.30 11.11 31.60
CA ASN A 6 19.44 11.47 30.45
C ASN A 6 20.21 11.66 29.14
N GLN A 7 21.23 10.81 28.91
CA GLN A 7 21.81 10.66 27.59
C GLN A 7 21.03 9.56 26.88
N LEU A 8 19.84 9.93 26.41
CA LEU A 8 19.12 9.19 25.38
C LEU A 8 20.07 9.05 24.19
N GLN A 9 20.75 7.91 24.14
CA GLN A 9 21.54 7.39 23.04
C GLN A 9 20.62 7.36 21.81
N ARG A 10 20.45 8.51 21.13
CA ARG A 10 19.86 8.59 19.80
C ARG A 10 20.75 7.71 18.95
N ARG A 11 20.33 6.47 18.74
CA ARG A 11 20.93 5.60 17.74
C ARG A 11 20.81 6.39 16.44
N HIS A 12 21.93 6.99 16.03
CA HIS A 12 22.12 7.47 14.69
C HIS A 12 22.11 6.20 13.83
N ILE A 13 20.92 5.73 13.47
CA ILE A 13 20.77 4.69 12.48
C ILE A 13 21.43 5.26 11.24
N SER A 14 22.59 4.71 10.88
CA SER A 14 23.32 5.14 9.70
C SER A 14 22.35 5.07 8.54
N ARG A 15 22.12 6.20 7.85
CA ARG A 15 21.08 6.37 6.82
C ARG A 15 21.17 5.28 5.73
N TRP A 16 22.36 4.70 5.60
CA TRP A 16 22.73 3.58 4.73
C TRP A 16 22.09 2.24 5.08
N ILE A 17 21.78 1.96 6.34
CA ILE A 17 21.16 0.69 6.79
C ILE A 17 19.74 0.56 6.24
N LEU A 18 19.04 1.68 6.05
CA LEU A 18 17.67 1.68 5.55
C LEU A 18 17.60 1.67 4.02
N LEU A 19 18.71 1.85 3.30
CA LEU A 19 18.71 1.91 1.83
C LEU A 19 18.25 0.60 1.18
N PRO A 20 18.71 -0.60 1.61
CA PRO A 20 18.23 -1.85 1.02
C PRO A 20 16.73 -2.06 1.27
N LEU A 21 16.27 -1.77 2.50
CA LEU A 21 14.85 -1.87 2.86
C LEU A 21 13.99 -0.90 2.03
N ARG A 22 14.46 0.34 1.85
CA ARG A 22 13.79 1.37 1.05
C ARG A 22 13.70 0.97 -0.42
N LEU A 23 14.79 0.49 -0.99
CA LEU A 23 14.82 0.06 -2.38
C LEU A 23 13.90 -1.15 -2.59
N PHE A 24 13.97 -2.14 -1.70
CA PHE A 24 13.10 -3.31 -1.73
C PHE A 24 11.63 -2.88 -1.69
N LEU A 25 11.24 -2.14 -0.65
CA LEU A 25 9.86 -1.71 -0.46
C LEU A 25 9.36 -0.86 -1.63
N GLY A 26 10.17 0.11 -2.07
CA GLY A 26 9.84 0.99 -3.16
C GLY A 26 9.65 0.27 -4.50
N ILE A 27 10.54 -0.67 -4.84
CA ILE A 27 10.42 -1.49 -6.05
C ILE A 27 9.18 -2.39 -5.95
N THR A 28 8.93 -3.02 -4.79
CA THR A 28 7.77 -3.89 -4.60
C THR A 28 6.46 -3.15 -4.79
N PHE A 29 6.32 -1.94 -4.23
CA PHE A 29 5.13 -1.11 -4.41
C PHE A 29 4.96 -0.65 -5.86
N MET A 30 6.05 -0.28 -6.52
CA MET A 30 6.02 0.11 -7.93
C MET A 30 5.61 -1.07 -8.83
N TYR A 31 6.16 -2.25 -8.57
CA TYR A 31 5.77 -3.49 -9.25
C TYR A 31 4.30 -3.83 -9.02
N ALA A 32 3.82 -3.77 -7.77
CA ALA A 32 2.42 -4.05 -7.43
C ALA A 32 1.44 -3.10 -8.14
N GLY A 33 1.74 -1.80 -8.14
CA GLY A 33 0.91 -0.80 -8.82
C GLY A 33 0.87 -1.01 -10.33
N LEU A 34 2.03 -1.26 -10.96
CA LEU A 34 2.09 -1.58 -12.39
C LEU A 34 1.34 -2.87 -12.71
N GLN A 35 1.57 -3.93 -11.92
CA GLN A 35 0.93 -5.22 -12.10
C GLN A 35 -0.60 -5.07 -12.12
N LYS A 36 -1.18 -4.33 -11.18
CA LYS A 36 -2.63 -4.08 -11.14
C LYS A 36 -3.16 -3.33 -12.38
N LEU A 37 -2.38 -2.40 -12.94
CA LEU A 37 -2.76 -1.66 -14.13
C LEU A 37 -2.63 -2.49 -15.41
N THR A 38 -1.65 -3.39 -15.46
CA THR A 38 -1.37 -4.22 -16.65
C THR A 38 -2.09 -5.56 -16.64
N ASP A 39 -2.62 -6.00 -15.50
CA ASP A 39 -3.34 -7.27 -15.38
C ASP A 39 -4.77 -7.13 -15.92
N PRO A 40 -5.12 -7.81 -17.03
CA PRO A 40 -6.45 -7.75 -17.63
C PRO A 40 -7.54 -8.35 -16.72
N GLN A 41 -7.17 -9.16 -15.72
CA GLN A 41 -8.11 -9.74 -14.77
C GLN A 41 -8.53 -8.75 -13.68
N PHE A 42 -7.67 -7.79 -13.32
CA PHE A 42 -7.84 -6.95 -12.14
C PHE A 42 -9.10 -6.07 -12.22
N PHE A 43 -9.42 -5.55 -13.40
CA PHE A 43 -10.60 -4.70 -13.65
C PHE A 43 -11.79 -5.44 -14.30
N ASN A 44 -11.68 -6.75 -14.55
CA ASN A 44 -12.73 -7.50 -15.22
C ASN A 44 -13.68 -8.17 -14.22
N PRO A 45 -14.97 -7.79 -14.14
CA PRO A 45 -15.93 -8.35 -13.17
C PRO A 45 -16.12 -9.86 -13.25
N THR A 46 -15.92 -10.46 -14.44
CA THR A 46 -16.10 -11.91 -14.63
C THR A 46 -14.86 -12.71 -14.22
N ALA A 47 -13.68 -12.07 -14.18
CA ALA A 47 -12.43 -12.73 -13.84
C ALA A 47 -12.35 -13.08 -12.34
N HIS A 48 -11.59 -14.11 -12.01
CA HIS A 48 -11.33 -14.49 -10.62
C HIS A 48 -10.51 -13.43 -9.87
N GLY A 49 -9.57 -12.78 -10.56
CA GLY A 49 -8.70 -11.73 -10.00
C GLY A 49 -9.36 -10.36 -9.79
N TYR A 50 -10.65 -10.22 -10.06
CA TYR A 50 -11.35 -8.93 -10.00
C TYR A 50 -11.23 -8.25 -8.63
N ILE A 51 -10.83 -6.97 -8.64
CA ILE A 51 -10.72 -6.17 -7.42
C ILE A 51 -12.04 -6.06 -6.64
N GLY A 52 -13.20 -6.01 -7.32
CA GLY A 52 -14.49 -5.96 -6.62
C GLY A 52 -14.82 -7.22 -5.83
N LYS A 53 -14.36 -8.40 -6.28
CA LYS A 53 -14.48 -9.65 -5.48
C LYS A 53 -13.61 -9.58 -4.24
N GLN A 54 -12.42 -9.01 -4.35
CA GLN A 54 -11.52 -8.81 -3.21
C GLN A 54 -12.14 -7.82 -2.20
N ILE A 55 -12.66 -6.68 -2.66
CA ILE A 55 -13.35 -5.70 -1.80
C ILE A 55 -14.55 -6.34 -1.09
N ALA A 56 -15.36 -7.12 -1.81
CA ALA A 56 -16.50 -7.82 -1.21
C ALA A 56 -16.06 -8.85 -0.16
N ALA A 57 -14.97 -9.59 -0.41
CA ALA A 57 -14.40 -10.51 0.56
C ALA A 57 -13.90 -9.75 1.80
N PHE A 58 -13.18 -8.64 1.65
CA PHE A 58 -12.72 -7.79 2.77
C PHE A 58 -13.85 -7.14 3.55
N ALA A 59 -15.02 -6.94 2.93
CA ALA A 59 -16.18 -6.44 3.65
C ALA A 59 -16.73 -7.46 4.66
N THR A 60 -16.43 -8.76 4.53
CA THR A 60 -16.85 -9.76 5.51
C THR A 60 -16.09 -9.59 6.82
N GLY A 61 -16.81 -9.28 7.91
CA GLY A 61 -16.22 -9.03 9.22
C GLY A 61 -15.58 -7.64 9.40
N SER A 62 -15.68 -6.75 8.42
CA SER A 62 -15.16 -5.38 8.53
C SER A 62 -16.18 -4.44 9.17
N PRO A 63 -15.79 -3.58 10.12
CA PRO A 63 -16.63 -2.48 10.61
C PRO A 63 -17.10 -1.52 9.49
N LEU A 64 -16.39 -1.48 8.36
CA LEU A 64 -16.70 -0.67 7.18
C LEU A 64 -17.58 -1.41 6.15
N HIS A 65 -18.19 -2.54 6.55
CA HIS A 65 -18.97 -3.41 5.65
C HIS A 65 -19.92 -2.62 4.73
N ASN A 66 -20.75 -1.74 5.31
CA ASN A 66 -21.74 -0.99 4.54
C ASN A 66 -21.11 -0.10 3.48
N PHE A 67 -20.00 0.59 3.80
CA PHE A 67 -19.28 1.41 2.83
C PHE A 67 -18.65 0.56 1.73
N LEU A 68 -18.00 -0.54 2.10
CA LEU A 68 -17.33 -1.41 1.14
C LEU A 68 -18.33 -2.03 0.16
N VAL A 69 -19.45 -2.55 0.65
CA VAL A 69 -20.48 -3.19 -0.20
C VAL A 69 -21.29 -2.18 -1.01
N GLN A 70 -21.70 -1.05 -0.41
CA GLN A 70 -22.63 -0.13 -1.07
C GLN A 70 -21.92 0.91 -1.94
N VAL A 71 -20.66 1.25 -1.64
CA VAL A 71 -19.91 2.30 -2.36
C VAL A 71 -18.74 1.69 -3.13
N ALA A 72 -17.89 0.92 -2.45
CA ALA A 72 -16.63 0.47 -3.04
C ALA A 72 -16.79 -0.66 -4.06
N VAL A 73 -17.70 -1.63 -3.84
CA VAL A 73 -17.96 -2.73 -4.79
C VAL A 73 -18.57 -2.21 -6.12
N PRO A 74 -19.59 -1.33 -6.13
CA PRO A 74 -20.12 -0.78 -7.39
C PRO A 74 -19.11 0.07 -8.16
N HIS A 75 -18.19 0.74 -7.45
CA HIS A 75 -17.14 1.57 -8.05
C HIS A 75 -15.76 0.92 -8.00
N ALA A 76 -15.70 -0.42 -7.99
CA ALA A 76 -14.46 -1.14 -7.70
C ALA A 76 -13.34 -0.84 -8.70
N THR A 77 -13.65 -0.57 -9.98
CA THR A 77 -12.67 -0.14 -10.97
C THR A 77 -12.05 1.21 -10.60
N PHE A 78 -12.86 2.18 -10.17
CA PHE A 78 -12.38 3.49 -9.75
C PHE A 78 -11.46 3.38 -8.52
N PHE A 79 -11.90 2.65 -7.49
CA PHE A 79 -11.08 2.39 -6.31
C PHE A 79 -9.82 1.59 -6.64
N GLY A 80 -9.89 0.61 -7.55
CA GLY A 80 -8.74 -0.15 -8.02
C GLY A 80 -7.71 0.75 -8.71
N ILE A 81 -8.15 1.67 -9.57
CA ILE A 81 -7.26 2.66 -10.21
C ILE A 81 -6.60 3.55 -9.16
N LEU A 82 -7.38 4.09 -8.21
CA LEU A 82 -6.85 4.92 -7.13
C LEU A 82 -5.79 4.18 -6.29
N VAL A 83 -6.05 2.92 -5.94
CA VAL A 83 -5.11 2.08 -5.18
C VAL A 83 -3.85 1.85 -6.00
N SER A 84 -3.96 1.48 -7.27
CA SER A 84 -2.79 1.24 -8.13
C SER A 84 -1.89 2.47 -8.26
N TYR A 85 -2.48 3.65 -8.49
CA TYR A 85 -1.71 4.90 -8.53
C TYR A 85 -1.14 5.28 -7.16
N GLY A 86 -1.87 5.01 -6.08
CA GLY A 86 -1.37 5.18 -4.72
C GLY A 86 -0.13 4.30 -4.46
N GLU A 87 -0.16 3.04 -4.88
CA GLU A 87 0.99 2.14 -4.76
C GLU A 87 2.20 2.62 -5.58
N LEU A 88 1.97 3.12 -6.80
CA LEU A 88 3.05 3.74 -7.59
C LEU A 88 3.62 4.97 -6.89
N ALA A 89 2.77 5.85 -6.36
CA ALA A 89 3.20 7.04 -5.64
C ALA A 89 3.99 6.69 -4.37
N ILE A 90 3.55 5.67 -3.62
CA ILE A 90 4.28 5.14 -2.44
C ILE A 90 5.63 4.57 -2.89
N GLY A 91 5.67 3.79 -3.97
CA GLY A 91 6.90 3.22 -4.51
C GLY A 91 7.92 4.30 -4.87
N ILE A 92 7.49 5.30 -5.64
CA ILE A 92 8.31 6.45 -6.04
C ILE A 92 8.72 7.26 -4.81
N GLY A 93 7.79 7.62 -3.92
CA GLY A 93 8.07 8.37 -2.71
C GLY A 93 9.09 7.66 -1.81
N THR A 94 8.94 6.35 -1.64
CA THR A 94 9.88 5.51 -0.90
C THR A 94 11.25 5.53 -1.57
N ILE A 95 11.35 5.33 -2.89
CA ILE A 95 12.63 5.37 -3.61
C ILE A 95 13.27 6.75 -3.57
N LEU A 96 12.50 7.84 -3.54
CA LEU A 96 13.00 9.22 -3.40
C LEU A 96 13.34 9.58 -1.95
N GLY A 97 12.78 8.86 -0.97
CA GLY A 97 13.02 9.08 0.45
C GLY A 97 12.16 10.20 1.03
N LEU A 98 10.97 10.39 0.47
CA LEU A 98 9.89 11.22 1.02
C LEU A 98 9.13 10.51 2.14
#